data_AF-A0A6A6M8D0-F1
#
_entry.id   AF-A0A6A6M8D0-F1
#
_cell.length_a   1.000
_cell.length_b   1.000
_cell.length_c   1.000
_cell.angle_alpha   90.00
_cell.angle_beta   90.00
_cell.angle_gamma   90.00
#
_symmetry.space_group_name_H-M   'P 1'
#
loop_
_entity.id
_entity.type
_entity.pdbx_description
1 polymer ?
#
loop_
_entity_poly.entity_id
_entity_poly.type
_entity_poly.pdbx_seq_one_letter_code
_entity_poly.pdbx_strand_id
1 'polypeptide(L)'
;MFREQNPLPYLARYPDADVLTSSDQVVPTVVDDRLDIWQEVGAAYNIGIFHWRPTESSIKLAKEWKDMLLADDKIWDQNGFNDIVRRKLGPAVDADNGLAYAFDGNLKLGILPASIFCSGHTYFVQAMYQQLRLEPYAVHTTFQYAGTEGKRHRLREAMVFYDPPDYYDSPGGFLSFKPSIPKSLLLDGDHNLNPTFPLLITRVVRDEPGAHPMCLGDARLDRLWFSHPGVLKGTMTRQPFICPLDHVFEVNVMLKQLPEEEFGPGISIREYSFLDNPSLPKQLKESWLDVHLCQEGTQDCFASNKTSSSGVLRFPNHSKEEMIKAVFSSFKEVKVIQFSSMQDAFLGFTDKKREEKFRNRVKRYVGIWCCVENHTPGHIYYDMYWDEKPDWKPIPPRLQSRTTHLGKA
;
A
#
# COMPACT_ATOMS: atom_id res chain seq x y z
N MET A 1 15.00 -12.12 2.57
CA MET A 1 14.95 -10.95 3.47
C MET A 1 15.73 -9.84 2.78
N PHE A 2 15.08 -8.74 2.42
CA PHE A 2 15.77 -7.55 1.93
C PHE A 2 16.79 -7.13 2.99
N ARG A 3 18.07 -7.24 2.67
CA ARG A 3 19.13 -6.59 3.45
C ARG A 3 19.50 -5.37 2.65
N GLU A 4 19.21 -4.18 3.19
CA GLU A 4 19.72 -2.94 2.63
C GLU A 4 21.22 -3.12 2.40
N GLN A 5 21.62 -2.99 1.14
CA GLN A 5 23.04 -2.98 0.83
C GLN A 5 23.65 -1.72 1.42
N ASN A 6 24.91 -1.80 1.85
CA ASN A 6 25.66 -0.62 2.21
C ASN A 6 25.76 0.32 0.98
N PRO A 7 25.17 1.53 0.99
CA PRO A 7 25.18 2.42 -0.16
C PRO A 7 26.53 3.14 -0.35
N LEU A 8 27.42 3.12 0.67
CA LEU A 8 28.65 3.91 0.64
C LEU A 8 29.58 3.57 -0.56
N PRO A 9 29.79 2.30 -0.96
CA PRO A 9 30.59 1.98 -2.15
C PRO A 9 29.98 2.52 -3.44
N TYR A 10 28.65 2.50 -3.57
CA TYR A 10 27.95 3.08 -4.71
C TYR A 10 28.17 4.59 -4.78
N LEU A 11 27.96 5.29 -3.65
CA LEU A 11 28.12 6.73 -3.56
C LEU A 11 29.57 7.17 -3.83
N ALA A 12 30.55 6.34 -3.47
CA ALA A 12 31.97 6.59 -3.70
C ALA A 12 32.37 6.61 -5.20
N ARG A 13 31.53 6.09 -6.10
CA ARG A 13 31.75 6.18 -7.57
C ARG A 13 31.64 7.63 -8.08
N TYR A 14 31.02 8.52 -7.30
CA TYR A 14 30.79 9.92 -7.67
C TYR A 14 31.48 10.87 -6.68
N PRO A 15 32.82 10.88 -6.62
CA PRO A 15 33.57 11.69 -5.66
C PRO A 15 33.34 13.20 -5.85
N ASP A 16 33.08 13.62 -7.09
CA ASP A 16 32.86 15.02 -7.46
C ASP A 16 31.44 15.53 -7.18
N ALA A 17 30.49 14.65 -6.82
CA ALA A 17 29.14 15.08 -6.49
C ALA A 17 29.14 15.84 -5.16
N ASP A 18 28.52 17.03 -5.19
CA ASP A 18 28.20 17.80 -3.98
C ASP A 18 26.98 17.19 -3.29
N VAL A 19 25.96 16.87 -4.09
CA VAL A 19 24.70 16.26 -3.66
C VAL A 19 24.31 15.16 -4.65
N LEU A 20 23.93 14.00 -4.14
CA LEU A 20 23.15 13.00 -4.87
C LEU A 20 21.76 12.93 -4.26
N THR A 21 20.72 12.97 -5.08
CA THR A 21 19.33 12.98 -4.63
C THR A 21 18.50 11.92 -5.35
N SER A 22 17.56 11.29 -4.67
CA SER A 22 16.53 10.47 -5.33
C SER A 22 15.55 11.31 -6.15
N SER A 23 14.66 10.67 -6.88
CA SER A 23 13.57 11.34 -7.61
C SER A 23 12.26 10.59 -7.48
N ASP A 24 11.15 11.30 -7.69
CA ASP A 24 9.81 10.72 -7.84
C ASP A 24 9.56 10.25 -9.28
N GLN A 25 10.63 10.03 -10.06
CA GLN A 25 10.56 9.52 -11.42
C GLN A 25 10.05 8.07 -11.40
N VAL A 26 9.03 7.80 -12.21
CA VAL A 26 8.38 6.49 -12.30
C VAL A 26 8.65 5.77 -13.63
N VAL A 27 9.29 6.45 -14.58
CA VAL A 27 9.78 5.86 -15.84
C VAL A 27 11.31 5.83 -15.77
N PRO A 28 11.94 4.65 -15.81
CA PRO A 28 13.39 4.55 -15.71
C PRO A 28 14.06 5.30 -16.86
N THR A 29 15.04 6.16 -16.55
CA THR A 29 15.89 6.80 -17.57
C THR A 29 17.12 5.94 -17.89
N VAL A 30 17.48 5.06 -16.97
CA VAL A 30 18.52 4.04 -17.12
C VAL A 30 18.00 2.67 -16.70
N VAL A 31 18.55 1.61 -17.30
CA VAL A 31 18.23 0.21 -16.99
C VAL A 31 19.32 -0.50 -16.20
N ASP A 32 20.42 0.21 -15.95
CA ASP A 32 21.57 -0.24 -15.16
C ASP A 32 21.60 0.52 -13.81
N ASP A 33 22.75 0.51 -13.15
CA ASP A 33 22.96 1.18 -11.86
C ASP A 33 23.61 2.57 -11.99
N ARG A 34 23.69 3.19 -13.17
CA ARG A 34 24.22 4.56 -13.29
C ARG A 34 23.24 5.59 -12.75
N LEU A 35 23.68 6.84 -12.58
CA LEU A 35 22.77 7.95 -12.26
C LEU A 35 21.69 8.08 -13.35
N ASP A 36 20.50 8.51 -12.94
CA ASP A 36 19.45 8.84 -13.88
C ASP A 36 19.92 9.98 -14.82
N ILE A 37 19.51 9.90 -16.09
CA ILE A 37 19.77 10.92 -17.11
C ILE A 37 18.97 12.17 -16.73
N TRP A 38 19.64 13.15 -16.13
CA TRP A 38 18.98 14.32 -15.53
C TRP A 38 18.12 15.12 -16.51
N GLN A 39 18.44 15.08 -17.81
CA GLN A 39 17.66 15.70 -18.88
C GLN A 39 16.29 15.03 -19.10
N GLU A 40 16.19 13.73 -18.77
CA GLU A 40 14.99 12.92 -18.95
C GLU A 40 14.14 12.81 -17.67
N VAL A 41 14.68 13.24 -16.52
CA VAL A 41 13.96 13.29 -15.25
C VAL A 41 13.01 14.48 -15.21
N GLY A 42 11.75 14.23 -15.54
CA GLY A 42 10.69 15.23 -15.48
C GLY A 42 10.02 15.36 -14.10
N ALA A 43 10.05 14.30 -13.29
CA ALA A 43 9.44 14.29 -11.96
C ALA A 43 10.24 15.11 -10.94
N ALA A 44 9.67 15.37 -9.76
CA ALA A 44 10.36 16.09 -8.68
C ALA A 44 11.61 15.34 -8.20
N TYR A 45 12.66 16.08 -7.83
CA TYR A 45 13.76 15.51 -7.07
C TYR A 45 13.27 15.29 -5.64
N ASN A 46 13.37 14.04 -5.20
CA ASN A 46 12.77 13.60 -3.96
C ASN A 46 13.77 13.75 -2.82
N ILE A 47 13.31 14.37 -1.73
CA ILE A 47 14.17 14.74 -0.61
C ILE A 47 14.25 13.67 0.50
N GLY A 48 13.68 12.48 0.25
CA GLY A 48 13.64 11.38 1.19
C GLY A 48 14.94 10.55 1.24
N ILE A 49 15.73 10.58 0.17
CA ILE A 49 17.05 9.93 0.11
C ILE A 49 18.06 10.90 -0.49
N PHE A 50 19.10 11.20 0.30
CA PHE A 50 20.20 12.04 -0.12
C PHE A 50 21.56 11.49 0.29
N HIS A 51 22.56 11.88 -0.49
CA HIS A 51 23.93 11.99 -0.04
C HIS A 51 24.38 13.45 -0.16
N TRP A 52 24.87 14.01 0.94
CA TRP A 52 25.44 15.36 0.99
C TRP A 52 26.92 15.29 1.33
N ARG A 53 27.74 15.97 0.52
CA ARG A 53 29.13 16.26 0.85
C ARG A 53 29.20 17.67 1.45
N PRO A 54 29.98 17.91 2.53
CA PRO A 54 30.08 19.22 3.17
C PRO A 54 30.98 20.18 2.38
N THR A 55 30.69 20.38 1.10
CA THR A 55 31.38 21.38 0.26
C THR A 55 30.81 22.77 0.52
N GLU A 56 31.54 23.81 0.14
CA GLU A 56 31.06 25.20 0.27
C GLU A 56 29.72 25.40 -0.44
N SER A 57 29.55 24.80 -1.62
CA SER A 57 28.31 24.84 -2.40
C SER A 57 27.13 24.17 -1.70
N SER A 58 27.32 22.96 -1.17
CA SER A 58 26.28 22.25 -0.40
C SER A 58 25.89 23.01 0.87
N ILE A 59 26.86 23.59 1.58
CA ILE A 59 26.59 24.40 2.79
C ILE A 59 25.80 25.65 2.42
N LYS A 60 26.13 26.30 1.29
CA LYS A 60 25.40 27.47 0.78
C LYS A 60 23.96 27.11 0.41
N LEU A 61 23.76 26.01 -0.31
CA LEU A 61 22.43 25.49 -0.64
C LEU A 61 21.59 25.22 0.63
N ALA A 62 22.17 24.52 1.61
CA ALA A 62 21.46 24.19 2.85
C ALA A 62 21.04 25.45 3.64
N LYS A 63 21.88 26.50 3.64
CA LYS A 63 21.54 27.79 4.26
C LYS A 63 20.39 28.48 3.53
N GLU A 64 20.45 28.60 2.21
CA GLU A 64 19.41 29.25 1.41
C GLU A 64 18.07 28.50 1.52
N TRP A 65 18.11 27.17 1.46
CA TRP A 65 16.92 26.35 1.61
C TRP A 65 16.29 26.48 3.00
N LYS A 66 17.10 26.44 4.06
CA LYS A 66 16.63 26.65 5.43
C LYS A 66 16.03 28.05 5.61
N ASP A 67 16.69 29.10 5.10
CA ASP A 67 16.21 30.48 5.24
C ASP A 67 14.90 30.70 4.44
N MET A 68 14.75 30.05 3.27
CA MET A 68 13.50 30.03 2.51
C MET A 68 12.34 29.40 3.30
N LEU A 69 12.56 28.22 3.88
CA LEU A 69 11.52 27.49 4.62
C LEU A 69 11.12 28.20 5.92
N LEU A 70 12.06 28.90 6.58
CA LEU A 70 11.77 29.69 7.77
C LEU A 70 11.03 31.00 7.45
N ALA A 71 11.12 31.49 6.22
CA ALA A 71 10.46 32.72 5.79
C ALA A 71 8.98 32.51 5.41
N ASP A 72 8.60 31.32 4.95
CA ASP A 72 7.22 31.00 4.57
C ASP A 72 6.87 29.53 4.89
N ASP A 73 6.02 29.35 5.91
CA ASP A 73 5.54 28.05 6.38
C ASP A 73 4.63 27.32 5.38
N LYS A 74 4.23 27.97 4.28
CA LYS A 74 3.42 27.38 3.22
C LYS A 74 4.26 26.65 2.18
N ILE A 75 5.57 26.94 2.12
CA ILE A 75 6.49 26.27 1.21
C ILE A 75 6.76 24.89 1.75
N TRP A 76 6.36 23.88 0.97
CA TRP A 76 6.73 22.51 1.27
C TRP A 76 8.22 22.30 0.96
N ASP A 77 8.95 21.65 1.86
CA ASP A 77 10.40 21.47 1.80
C ASP A 77 10.88 20.88 0.48
N GLN A 78 10.21 19.84 -0.03
CA GLN A 78 10.52 19.24 -1.33
C GLN A 78 10.36 20.24 -2.48
N ASN A 79 9.30 21.05 -2.48
CA ASN A 79 9.08 22.07 -3.51
C ASN A 79 10.15 23.15 -3.44
N GLY A 80 10.44 23.66 -2.24
CA GLY A 80 11.51 24.65 -2.04
C GLY A 80 12.89 24.16 -2.49
N PHE A 81 13.22 22.89 -2.22
CA PHE A 81 14.46 22.28 -2.72
C PHE A 81 14.50 22.30 -4.25
N ASN A 82 13.44 21.82 -4.90
CA ASN A 82 13.35 21.78 -6.36
C ASN A 82 13.42 23.19 -6.98
N ASP A 83 12.75 24.18 -6.39
CA ASP A 83 12.77 25.57 -6.86
C ASP A 83 14.19 26.16 -6.85
N ILE A 84 14.96 25.88 -5.79
CA ILE A 84 16.35 26.36 -5.66
C ILE A 84 17.27 25.64 -6.64
N VAL A 85 17.29 24.30 -6.62
CA VAL A 85 18.28 23.54 -7.39
C VAL A 85 18.02 23.61 -8.89
N ARG A 86 16.75 23.76 -9.32
CA ARG A 86 16.37 23.85 -10.74
C ARG A 86 16.39 25.26 -11.31
N ARG A 87 16.67 26.30 -10.50
CA ARG A 87 16.76 27.70 -10.99
C ARG A 87 17.66 27.82 -12.23
N LYS A 88 18.77 27.09 -12.22
CA LYS A 88 19.61 26.84 -13.40
C LYS A 88 20.19 25.44 -13.32
N LEU A 89 19.69 24.55 -14.17
CA LEU A 89 20.18 23.18 -14.34
C LEU A 89 20.98 23.06 -15.63
N GLY A 90 22.08 22.33 -15.57
CA GLY A 90 23.06 22.21 -16.64
C GLY A 90 24.11 23.34 -16.65
N PRO A 91 25.18 23.19 -17.46
CA PRO A 91 25.48 22.04 -18.31
C PRO A 91 25.92 20.80 -17.52
N ALA A 92 26.20 19.70 -18.23
CA ALA A 92 26.86 18.54 -17.62
C ALA A 92 28.22 18.94 -17.03
N VAL A 93 28.60 18.33 -15.90
CA VAL A 93 29.91 18.56 -15.27
C VAL A 93 31.01 17.88 -16.09
N ASP A 94 30.75 16.65 -16.52
CA ASP A 94 31.52 15.87 -17.47
C ASP A 94 30.53 15.08 -18.35
N ALA A 95 30.93 14.72 -19.57
CA ALA A 95 30.09 14.00 -20.51
C ALA A 95 29.64 12.62 -19.99
N ASP A 96 30.48 11.95 -19.19
CA ASP A 96 30.30 10.53 -18.87
C ASP A 96 29.91 10.24 -17.40
N ASN A 97 29.94 11.24 -16.52
CA ASN A 97 29.73 11.01 -15.08
C ASN A 97 28.27 11.14 -14.61
N GLY A 98 27.35 11.59 -15.49
CA GLY A 98 25.93 11.77 -15.17
C GLY A 98 25.62 12.94 -14.22
N LEU A 99 26.61 13.77 -13.87
CA LEU A 99 26.45 14.93 -13.00
C LEU A 99 26.13 16.19 -13.83
N ALA A 100 25.32 17.07 -13.27
CA ALA A 100 24.99 18.37 -13.84
C ALA A 100 25.28 19.50 -12.86
N TYR A 101 25.63 20.67 -13.39
CA TYR A 101 25.61 21.89 -12.60
C TYR A 101 24.17 22.27 -12.26
N ALA A 102 23.92 22.62 -11.01
CA ALA A 102 22.65 23.05 -10.45
C ALA A 102 22.87 24.28 -9.57
N PHE A 103 21.80 24.86 -9.03
CA PHE A 103 21.89 25.98 -8.08
C PHE A 103 22.75 27.14 -8.62
N ASP A 104 22.31 27.72 -9.74
CA ASP A 104 23.01 28.81 -10.45
C ASP A 104 24.41 28.46 -10.95
N GLY A 105 24.69 27.17 -11.14
CA GLY A 105 25.98 26.67 -11.58
C GLY A 105 26.99 26.43 -10.46
N ASN A 106 26.57 26.53 -9.19
CA ASN A 106 27.46 26.37 -8.04
C ASN A 106 27.54 24.94 -7.51
N LEU A 107 26.53 24.10 -7.80
CA LEU A 107 26.40 22.77 -7.21
C LEU A 107 26.57 21.68 -8.28
N LYS A 108 27.35 20.64 -8.01
CA LYS A 108 27.41 19.42 -8.82
C LYS A 108 26.39 18.41 -8.30
N LEU A 109 25.29 18.26 -9.03
CA LEU A 109 24.15 17.43 -8.67
C LEU A 109 24.15 16.14 -9.50
N GLY A 110 23.87 15.02 -8.84
CA GLY A 110 23.50 13.76 -9.51
C GLY A 110 22.15 13.24 -9.02
N ILE A 111 21.45 12.51 -9.87
CA ILE A 111 20.15 11.91 -9.54
C ILE A 111 20.34 10.40 -9.40
N LEU A 112 20.07 9.89 -8.20
CA LEU A 112 20.12 8.48 -7.90
C LEU A 112 19.03 7.74 -8.70
N PRO A 113 19.36 6.63 -9.37
CA PRO A 113 18.40 5.94 -10.23
C PRO A 113 17.25 5.34 -9.42
N ALA A 114 16.02 5.63 -9.85
CA ALA A 114 14.80 5.16 -9.17
C ALA A 114 14.67 3.63 -9.11
N SER A 115 15.46 2.89 -9.90
CA SER A 115 15.49 1.42 -9.90
C SER A 115 16.17 0.82 -8.67
N ILE A 116 17.09 1.54 -8.00
CA ILE A 116 17.83 1.04 -6.83
C ILE A 116 17.83 2.00 -5.62
N PHE A 117 17.48 3.27 -5.83
CA PHE A 117 17.10 4.21 -4.77
C PHE A 117 15.62 4.52 -4.94
N CYS A 118 14.81 3.53 -4.56
CA CYS A 118 13.45 3.43 -5.03
C CYS A 118 12.51 4.41 -4.31
N SER A 119 11.61 5.01 -5.08
CA SER A 119 10.34 5.52 -4.54
C SER A 119 9.43 4.35 -4.17
N GLY A 120 8.36 4.61 -3.43
CA GLY A 120 7.40 3.57 -3.09
C GLY A 120 6.67 3.03 -4.32
N HIS A 121 6.42 3.85 -5.35
CA HIS A 121 5.83 3.37 -6.60
C HIS A 121 6.76 2.38 -7.33
N THR A 122 8.02 2.79 -7.52
CA THR A 122 9.03 1.98 -8.22
C THR A 122 9.37 0.67 -7.50
N TYR A 123 9.32 0.66 -6.16
CA TYR A 123 9.59 -0.52 -5.34
C TYR A 123 8.38 -1.46 -5.20
N PHE A 124 7.22 -0.95 -4.79
CA PHE A 124 6.08 -1.80 -4.39
C PHE A 124 5.12 -2.11 -5.53
N VAL A 125 4.88 -1.16 -6.44
CA VAL A 125 3.90 -1.32 -7.54
C VAL A 125 4.58 -1.89 -8.77
N GLN A 126 5.70 -1.29 -9.18
CA GLN A 126 6.43 -1.73 -10.36
C GLN A 126 7.41 -2.86 -10.09
N ALA A 127 7.95 -2.95 -8.87
CA ALA A 127 9.07 -3.83 -8.55
C ALA A 127 10.22 -3.70 -9.58
N MET A 128 10.57 -2.47 -9.97
CA MET A 128 11.52 -2.20 -11.07
C MET A 128 12.83 -2.97 -10.92
N TYR A 129 13.38 -2.97 -9.70
CA TYR A 129 14.63 -3.66 -9.39
C TYR A 129 14.58 -5.15 -9.76
N GLN A 130 13.44 -5.83 -9.52
CA GLN A 130 13.28 -7.24 -9.87
C GLN A 130 13.27 -7.44 -11.39
N GLN A 131 12.63 -6.53 -12.11
CA GLN A 131 12.52 -6.61 -13.56
C GLN A 131 13.86 -6.32 -14.26
N LEU A 132 14.63 -5.39 -13.70
CA LEU A 132 15.96 -5.01 -14.18
C LEU A 132 17.07 -5.91 -13.60
N ARG A 133 16.74 -6.82 -12.69
CA ARG A 133 17.69 -7.71 -11.98
C ARG A 133 18.76 -6.92 -11.22
N LEU A 134 18.33 -5.82 -10.61
CA LEU A 134 19.15 -4.96 -9.77
C LEU A 134 18.83 -5.21 -8.30
N GLU A 135 19.76 -4.80 -7.44
CA GLU A 135 19.57 -4.86 -5.99
C GLU A 135 19.42 -3.44 -5.42
N PRO A 136 18.27 -3.12 -4.82
CA PRO A 136 17.99 -1.82 -4.23
C PRO A 136 18.82 -1.54 -2.96
N TYR A 137 19.29 -0.30 -2.83
CA TYR A 137 20.00 0.22 -1.67
C TYR A 137 19.07 0.80 -0.60
N ALA A 138 18.00 1.47 -1.04
CA ALA A 138 17.06 2.15 -0.16
C ALA A 138 15.68 2.24 -0.83
N VAL A 139 14.64 2.31 -0.01
CA VAL A 139 13.28 2.63 -0.43
C VAL A 139 12.74 3.78 0.39
N HIS A 140 12.27 4.83 -0.28
CA HIS A 140 11.55 5.92 0.35
C HIS A 140 10.08 5.85 -0.04
N THR A 141 9.20 5.83 0.96
CA THR A 141 7.76 5.60 0.77
C THR A 141 7.04 6.88 0.30
N THR A 142 7.29 7.29 -0.95
CA THR A 142 6.43 8.19 -1.73
C THR A 142 5.47 7.41 -2.64
N PHE A 143 4.37 8.05 -3.04
CA PHE A 143 3.24 7.41 -3.72
C PHE A 143 2.43 6.43 -2.83
N GLN A 144 2.60 6.47 -1.51
CA GLN A 144 1.75 5.74 -0.55
C GLN A 144 0.66 6.65 0.02
N TYR A 145 -0.52 6.07 0.21
CA TYR A 145 -1.64 6.73 0.86
C TYR A 145 -1.59 6.53 2.38
N ALA A 146 -2.54 7.13 3.09
CA ALA A 146 -2.73 6.95 4.54
C ALA A 146 -1.55 7.41 5.44
N GLY A 147 -0.74 8.36 4.96
CA GLY A 147 0.31 9.01 5.78
C GLY A 147 1.29 8.01 6.40
N THR A 148 1.75 8.28 7.63
CA THR A 148 2.71 7.41 8.34
C THR A 148 2.21 5.97 8.48
N GLU A 149 0.93 5.78 8.74
CA GLU A 149 0.35 4.46 8.96
C GLU A 149 0.32 3.62 7.68
N GLY A 150 -0.08 4.20 6.54
CA GLY A 150 -0.02 3.52 5.25
C GLY A 150 1.41 3.26 4.77
N LYS A 151 2.33 4.22 4.98
CA LYS A 151 3.76 4.04 4.69
C LYS A 151 4.36 2.86 5.46
N ARG A 152 4.08 2.78 6.77
CA ARG A 152 4.52 1.67 7.63
C ARG A 152 3.91 0.33 7.19
N HIS A 153 2.60 0.32 6.93
CA HIS A 153 1.91 -0.87 6.45
C HIS A 153 2.50 -1.38 5.13
N ARG A 154 2.83 -0.48 4.20
CA ARG A 154 3.46 -0.86 2.91
C ARG A 154 4.82 -1.52 3.08
N LEU A 155 5.64 -1.02 4.00
CA LEU A 155 6.94 -1.63 4.32
C LEU A 155 6.76 -3.02 4.97
N ARG A 156 5.72 -3.19 5.79
CA ARG A 156 5.37 -4.50 6.37
C ARG A 156 4.84 -5.48 5.33
N GLU A 157 4.04 -5.03 4.37
CA GLU A 157 3.56 -5.84 3.24
C GLU A 157 4.73 -6.41 2.44
N ALA A 158 5.77 -5.60 2.21
CA ALA A 158 6.99 -6.08 1.56
C ALA A 158 7.95 -6.84 2.49
N MET A 159 7.60 -7.04 3.77
CA MET A 159 8.43 -7.66 4.81
C MET A 159 9.81 -7.00 4.97
N VAL A 160 9.89 -5.68 4.78
CA VAL A 160 11.12 -4.89 4.93
C VAL A 160 11.08 -3.96 6.14
N PHE A 161 9.95 -3.87 6.84
CA PHE A 161 9.86 -3.17 8.12
C PHE A 161 10.30 -4.10 9.27
N TYR A 162 11.06 -3.55 10.22
CA TYR A 162 11.41 -4.26 11.44
C TYR A 162 10.37 -4.00 12.53
N ASP A 163 9.69 -5.07 12.96
CA ASP A 163 8.75 -5.04 14.08
C ASP A 163 9.30 -5.84 15.29
N PRO A 164 8.97 -5.43 16.53
CA PRO A 164 9.31 -6.19 17.73
C PRO A 164 8.56 -7.53 17.77
N PRO A 165 9.06 -8.55 18.51
CA PRO A 165 8.40 -9.85 18.62
C PRO A 165 6.90 -9.79 18.99
N ASP A 166 6.51 -8.89 19.89
CA ASP A 166 5.14 -8.71 20.35
C ASP A 166 4.15 -8.35 19.24
N TYR A 167 4.64 -7.76 18.13
CA TYR A 167 3.79 -7.48 16.97
C TYR A 167 3.21 -8.77 16.35
N TYR A 168 3.99 -9.85 16.42
CA TYR A 168 3.67 -11.13 15.85
C TYR A 168 2.84 -12.01 16.77
N ASP A 169 2.86 -11.79 18.09
CA ASP A 169 2.18 -12.62 19.09
C ASP A 169 0.90 -11.95 19.63
N SER A 170 -0.15 -11.90 18.81
CA SER A 170 -1.47 -11.41 19.25
C SER A 170 -2.14 -12.42 20.20
N PRO A 171 -2.55 -12.04 21.42
CA PRO A 171 -3.14 -12.95 22.39
C PRO A 171 -4.41 -13.67 21.90
N GLY A 172 -5.20 -13.01 21.05
CA GLY A 172 -6.45 -13.54 20.50
C GLY A 172 -6.30 -14.41 19.26
N GLY A 173 -5.07 -14.67 18.81
CA GLY A 173 -4.80 -15.37 17.55
C GLY A 173 -5.18 -14.56 16.31
N PHE A 174 -5.21 -15.25 15.16
CA PHE A 174 -5.41 -14.68 13.84
C PHE A 174 -6.50 -15.43 13.07
N LEU A 175 -7.29 -14.68 12.32
CA LEU A 175 -8.18 -15.21 11.29
C LEU A 175 -7.57 -14.89 9.93
N SER A 176 -7.40 -15.91 9.10
CA SER A 176 -6.87 -15.80 7.74
C SER A 176 -7.87 -16.37 6.74
N PHE A 177 -7.85 -15.86 5.52
CA PHE A 177 -8.50 -16.52 4.40
C PHE A 177 -7.71 -16.25 3.13
N LYS A 178 -7.89 -17.12 2.13
CA LYS A 178 -7.35 -16.89 0.79
C LYS A 178 -8.45 -16.29 -0.07
N PRO A 179 -8.32 -15.03 -0.54
CA PRO A 179 -9.30 -14.50 -1.46
C PRO A 179 -9.26 -15.27 -2.78
N SER A 180 -10.42 -15.70 -3.25
CA SER A 180 -10.57 -16.28 -4.59
C SER A 180 -11.13 -15.21 -5.51
N ILE A 181 -10.27 -14.62 -6.33
CA ILE A 181 -10.69 -13.71 -7.40
C ILE A 181 -10.72 -14.53 -8.70
N PRO A 182 -11.88 -14.68 -9.35
CA PRO A 182 -11.96 -15.36 -10.64
C PRO A 182 -10.95 -14.80 -11.63
N LYS A 183 -10.16 -15.68 -12.25
CA LYS A 183 -9.15 -15.27 -13.23
C LYS A 183 -9.72 -14.47 -14.38
N SER A 184 -10.96 -14.69 -14.78
CA SER A 184 -11.60 -13.88 -15.82
C SER A 184 -11.76 -12.40 -15.42
N LEU A 185 -11.93 -12.10 -14.13
CA LEU A 185 -11.98 -10.73 -13.62
C LEU A 185 -10.60 -10.08 -13.54
N LEU A 186 -9.53 -10.88 -13.43
CA LEU A 186 -8.13 -10.44 -13.44
C LEU A 186 -7.46 -10.50 -14.81
N LEU A 187 -7.99 -11.33 -15.70
CA LEU A 187 -7.57 -11.71 -17.05
C LEU A 187 -8.20 -10.87 -18.17
N ASP A 188 -9.53 -10.84 -18.13
CA ASP A 188 -10.36 -10.56 -19.28
C ASP A 188 -11.09 -9.21 -19.12
N GLY A 189 -11.70 -8.73 -20.20
CA GLY A 189 -12.54 -7.51 -20.22
C GLY A 189 -11.76 -6.20 -20.38
N ASP A 190 -12.51 -5.13 -20.68
CA ASP A 190 -11.95 -3.79 -20.84
C ASP A 190 -11.41 -3.24 -19.52
N HIS A 191 -10.25 -2.56 -19.59
CA HIS A 191 -9.65 -1.84 -18.47
C HIS A 191 -10.43 -0.57 -18.15
N ASN A 192 -11.59 -0.71 -17.53
CA ASN A 192 -12.44 0.41 -17.16
C ASN A 192 -12.79 0.38 -15.67
N LEU A 193 -13.44 1.45 -15.21
CA LEU A 193 -13.91 1.62 -13.84
C LEU A 193 -15.02 0.62 -13.43
N ASN A 194 -15.35 -0.37 -14.27
CA ASN A 194 -16.31 -1.37 -13.85
C ASN A 194 -15.76 -2.04 -12.59
N PRO A 195 -16.52 -1.97 -11.49
CA PRO A 195 -15.92 -1.94 -10.18
C PRO A 195 -15.47 -3.31 -9.68
N THR A 196 -15.42 -4.34 -10.53
CA THR A 196 -15.35 -5.78 -10.22
C THR A 196 -14.24 -6.17 -9.24
N PHE A 197 -13.16 -5.40 -9.18
CA PHE A 197 -12.03 -5.67 -8.30
C PHE A 197 -12.24 -5.19 -6.84
N PRO A 198 -12.61 -3.93 -6.56
CA PRO A 198 -13.10 -3.52 -5.24
C PRO A 198 -14.30 -4.32 -4.73
N LEU A 199 -15.17 -4.84 -5.61
CA LEU A 199 -16.39 -5.58 -5.20
C LEU A 199 -16.09 -6.87 -4.44
N LEU A 200 -15.01 -7.55 -4.82
CA LEU A 200 -14.58 -8.78 -4.16
C LEU A 200 -13.89 -8.49 -2.83
N ILE A 201 -13.11 -7.41 -2.78
CA ILE A 201 -12.36 -7.00 -1.58
C ILE A 201 -13.29 -6.51 -0.47
N THR A 202 -14.31 -5.73 -0.82
CA THR A 202 -15.25 -5.13 0.14
C THR A 202 -16.27 -6.12 0.69
N ARG A 203 -16.69 -7.10 -0.11
CA ARG A 203 -17.56 -8.19 0.37
C ARG A 203 -16.92 -9.00 1.49
N VAL A 204 -15.60 -9.22 1.44
CA VAL A 204 -14.91 -9.99 2.48
C VAL A 204 -14.72 -9.22 3.79
N VAL A 205 -14.46 -7.91 3.74
CA VAL A 205 -14.35 -7.08 4.96
C VAL A 205 -15.72 -6.82 5.59
N ARG A 206 -16.78 -6.82 4.78
CA ARG A 206 -18.16 -6.57 5.23
C ARG A 206 -18.74 -7.68 6.09
N ASP A 207 -18.46 -8.93 5.77
CA ASP A 207 -19.24 -10.03 6.31
C ASP A 207 -18.66 -10.57 7.65
N GLU A 208 -17.66 -9.92 8.30
CA GLU A 208 -16.93 -10.57 9.42
C GLU A 208 -16.39 -9.61 10.52
N PRO A 209 -17.03 -9.51 11.71
CA PRO A 209 -16.48 -8.87 12.91
C PRO A 209 -15.42 -9.71 13.64
N GLY A 210 -14.21 -9.16 13.84
CA GLY A 210 -13.17 -9.80 14.66
C GLY A 210 -12.18 -10.66 13.88
N ALA A 211 -12.33 -10.72 12.55
CA ALA A 211 -11.28 -11.14 11.65
C ALA A 211 -10.09 -10.18 11.74
N HIS A 212 -8.86 -10.70 11.73
CA HIS A 212 -7.66 -9.93 11.39
C HIS A 212 -7.44 -10.12 9.88
N PRO A 213 -8.23 -9.46 9.01
CA PRO A 213 -8.36 -9.88 7.63
C PRO A 213 -7.05 -9.55 6.93
N MET A 214 -6.30 -10.58 6.52
CA MET A 214 -5.27 -10.44 5.50
C MET A 214 -5.98 -10.27 4.15
N CYS A 215 -6.17 -9.03 3.72
CA CYS A 215 -6.69 -8.65 2.40
C CYS A 215 -5.50 -8.22 1.50
N LEU A 216 -5.42 -8.42 0.18
CA LEU A 216 -6.16 -9.20 -0.83
C LEU A 216 -5.42 -9.07 -2.19
N GLY A 217 -5.44 -10.11 -3.04
CA GLY A 217 -5.59 -10.03 -4.51
C GLY A 217 -4.62 -9.25 -5.42
N ASP A 218 -4.85 -9.42 -6.73
CA ASP A 218 -4.08 -8.91 -7.87
C ASP A 218 -4.74 -7.65 -8.48
N ALA A 219 -4.15 -6.45 -8.37
CA ALA A 219 -4.71 -5.21 -8.93
C ALA A 219 -4.38 -5.01 -10.41
N ARG A 220 -5.29 -4.30 -11.10
CA ARG A 220 -5.07 -3.79 -12.46
C ARG A 220 -4.95 -2.27 -12.55
N LEU A 221 -5.44 -1.55 -11.54
CA LEU A 221 -5.53 -0.09 -11.58
C LEU A 221 -4.72 0.47 -10.41
N ASP A 222 -3.83 1.41 -10.70
CA ASP A 222 -2.98 2.07 -9.71
C ASP A 222 -3.76 3.13 -8.93
N ARG A 223 -3.36 3.53 -7.73
CA ARG A 223 -4.03 4.60 -6.99
C ARG A 223 -3.13 5.83 -6.99
N LEU A 224 -3.57 6.95 -7.61
CA LEU A 224 -2.81 8.21 -7.68
C LEU A 224 -3.71 9.44 -7.45
N TRP A 225 -3.12 10.53 -6.94
CA TRP A 225 -3.88 11.72 -6.51
C TRP A 225 -4.33 12.61 -7.68
N PHE A 226 -3.77 12.37 -8.87
CA PHE A 226 -4.02 13.12 -10.09
C PHE A 226 -4.69 12.23 -11.15
N SER A 227 -5.20 12.83 -12.21
CA SER A 227 -5.85 12.11 -13.31
C SER A 227 -4.87 11.21 -14.07
N HIS A 228 -5.22 9.94 -14.29
CA HIS A 228 -4.37 8.97 -14.98
C HIS A 228 -5.19 7.84 -15.63
N PRO A 229 -4.64 7.11 -16.62
CA PRO A 229 -5.34 6.06 -17.36
C PRO A 229 -5.31 4.69 -16.64
N GLY A 230 -5.26 4.67 -15.32
CA GLY A 230 -5.13 3.42 -14.54
C GLY A 230 -3.70 2.96 -14.35
N VAL A 231 -2.90 2.86 -15.40
CA VAL A 231 -1.45 2.60 -15.32
C VAL A 231 -0.70 3.70 -16.07
N LEU A 232 0.32 4.26 -15.44
CA LEU A 232 1.10 5.35 -16.01
C LEU A 232 1.88 4.88 -17.26
N LYS A 233 1.75 5.64 -18.35
CA LYS A 233 2.43 5.37 -19.63
C LYS A 233 3.94 5.44 -19.45
N GLY A 234 4.67 4.50 -20.08
CA GLY A 234 6.13 4.40 -20.01
C GLY A 234 6.66 3.72 -18.74
N THR A 235 5.83 3.48 -17.73
CA THR A 235 6.27 2.75 -16.54
C THR A 235 6.49 1.26 -16.82
N MET A 236 7.23 0.59 -15.94
CA MET A 236 7.43 -0.86 -15.98
C MET A 236 6.32 -1.62 -15.23
N THR A 237 5.19 -0.98 -14.91
CA THR A 237 4.11 -1.62 -14.15
C THR A 237 3.55 -2.83 -14.90
N ARG A 238 3.74 -4.03 -14.34
CA ARG A 238 3.10 -5.26 -14.87
C ARG A 238 1.68 -5.37 -14.36
N GLN A 239 0.79 -5.88 -15.18
CA GLN A 239 -0.58 -6.19 -14.78
C GLN A 239 -0.85 -7.70 -14.89
N PRO A 240 -1.60 -8.27 -13.93
CA PRO A 240 -1.89 -7.65 -12.64
C PRO A 240 -0.61 -7.49 -11.79
N PHE A 241 -0.64 -6.56 -10.84
CA PHE A 241 0.38 -6.42 -9.80
C PHE A 241 -0.23 -6.73 -8.43
N ILE A 242 0.59 -7.05 -7.44
CA ILE A 242 0.11 -7.31 -6.07
C ILE A 242 -0.56 -6.03 -5.55
N CYS A 243 -1.85 -6.09 -5.21
CA CYS A 243 -2.58 -4.92 -4.76
C CYS A 243 -2.17 -4.54 -3.33
N PRO A 244 -1.58 -3.37 -3.10
CA PRO A 244 -1.34 -2.90 -1.75
C PRO A 244 -2.66 -2.56 -1.05
N LEU A 245 -2.75 -2.77 0.27
CA LEU A 245 -4.01 -2.52 1.00
C LEU A 245 -4.46 -1.06 0.87
N ASP A 246 -3.51 -0.12 0.87
CA ASP A 246 -3.79 1.32 0.71
C ASP A 246 -4.15 1.72 -0.73
N HIS A 247 -4.21 0.80 -1.69
CA HIS A 247 -4.83 1.07 -3.00
C HIS A 247 -6.35 1.00 -2.95
N VAL A 248 -6.93 0.32 -1.95
CA VAL A 248 -8.38 0.13 -1.81
C VAL A 248 -8.91 0.76 -0.52
N PHE A 249 -8.14 0.70 0.57
CA PHE A 249 -8.58 1.14 1.88
C PHE A 249 -7.80 2.34 2.43
N GLU A 250 -8.46 3.09 3.31
CA GLU A 250 -7.88 4.14 4.14
C GLU A 250 -7.26 3.50 5.39
N VAL A 251 -6.04 2.97 5.25
CA VAL A 251 -5.34 2.23 6.32
C VAL A 251 -5.19 3.04 7.60
N ASN A 252 -4.99 4.35 7.50
CA ASN A 252 -4.96 5.26 8.64
C ASN A 252 -6.28 5.32 9.40
N VAL A 253 -7.42 5.15 8.72
CA VAL A 253 -8.74 5.08 9.35
C VAL A 253 -8.96 3.71 9.98
N MET A 254 -8.53 2.63 9.32
CA MET A 254 -8.61 1.27 9.86
C MET A 254 -7.84 1.12 11.18
N LEU A 255 -6.65 1.72 11.27
CA LEU A 255 -5.80 1.66 12.45
C LEU A 255 -6.17 2.69 13.52
N LYS A 256 -7.09 3.62 13.23
CA LYS A 256 -7.50 4.66 14.17
C LYS A 256 -8.42 4.09 15.25
N GLN A 257 -8.14 4.45 16.51
CA GLN A 257 -9.08 4.23 17.60
C GLN A 257 -10.31 5.15 17.40
N LEU A 258 -11.48 4.54 17.28
CA LEU A 258 -12.76 5.22 17.10
C LEU A 258 -13.69 4.88 18.29
N PRO A 259 -14.58 5.80 18.72
CA PRO A 259 -15.49 5.57 19.85
C PRO A 259 -16.30 4.28 19.71
N GLU A 260 -16.25 3.40 20.71
CA GLU A 260 -16.94 2.10 20.66
C GLU A 260 -18.47 2.26 20.74
N GLU A 261 -18.94 3.36 21.33
CA GLU A 261 -20.36 3.69 21.41
C GLU A 261 -20.99 3.84 20.02
N GLU A 262 -20.24 4.38 19.06
CA GLU A 262 -20.70 4.66 17.70
C GLU A 262 -20.22 3.60 16.68
N PHE A 263 -18.98 3.12 16.82
CA PHE A 263 -18.30 2.28 15.84
C PHE A 263 -18.08 0.84 16.30
N GLY A 264 -18.51 0.51 17.53
CA GLY A 264 -18.28 -0.82 18.12
C GLY A 264 -16.79 -1.07 18.38
N PRO A 265 -16.42 -2.31 18.76
CA PRO A 265 -15.04 -2.64 19.07
C PRO A 265 -14.11 -2.43 17.87
N GLY A 266 -12.84 -2.12 18.15
CA GLY A 266 -11.81 -2.02 17.12
C GLY A 266 -11.60 -3.34 16.37
N ILE A 267 -11.23 -3.25 15.09
CA ILE A 267 -10.89 -4.40 14.25
C ILE A 267 -9.40 -4.28 13.95
N SER A 268 -8.61 -5.16 14.55
CA SER A 268 -7.17 -5.23 14.27
C SER A 268 -6.94 -5.88 12.92
N ILE A 269 -5.94 -5.42 12.18
CA ILE A 269 -5.60 -5.94 10.85
C ILE A 269 -4.11 -6.31 10.78
N ARG A 270 -3.78 -7.15 9.80
CA ARG A 270 -2.41 -7.54 9.45
C ARG A 270 -2.24 -7.57 7.93
N GLU A 271 -1.02 -7.37 7.48
CA GLU A 271 -0.63 -7.34 6.07
C GLU A 271 -0.84 -8.71 5.42
N TYR A 272 -1.11 -8.75 4.12
CA TYR A 272 -1.32 -10.02 3.41
C TYR A 272 -0.11 -10.98 3.50
N SER A 273 1.10 -10.43 3.67
CA SER A 273 2.35 -11.19 3.79
C SER A 273 2.71 -11.54 5.23
N PHE A 274 1.86 -11.18 6.21
CA PHE A 274 2.15 -11.38 7.62
C PHE A 274 2.48 -12.84 7.93
N LEU A 275 1.66 -13.80 7.45
CA LEU A 275 1.87 -15.25 7.66
C LEU A 275 3.11 -15.82 6.95
N ASP A 276 3.63 -15.15 5.93
CA ASP A 276 4.85 -15.51 5.22
C ASP A 276 6.11 -14.88 5.85
N ASN A 277 5.93 -13.99 6.84
CA ASN A 277 7.04 -13.25 7.43
C ASN A 277 8.02 -14.20 8.14
N PRO A 278 9.33 -14.12 7.84
CA PRO A 278 10.33 -14.99 8.46
C PRO A 278 10.42 -14.80 9.99
N SER A 279 10.10 -13.60 10.50
CA SER A 279 10.15 -13.26 11.93
C SER A 279 9.00 -13.87 12.73
N LEU A 280 8.00 -14.48 12.09
CA LEU A 280 6.90 -15.13 12.81
C LEU A 280 7.39 -16.26 13.74
N PRO A 281 6.97 -16.24 15.01
CA PRO A 281 7.23 -17.31 15.97
C PRO A 281 6.80 -18.68 15.45
N LYS A 282 7.64 -19.69 15.70
CA LYS A 282 7.39 -21.09 15.29
C LYS A 282 6.05 -21.62 15.82
N GLN A 283 5.68 -21.25 17.05
CA GLN A 283 4.40 -21.66 17.66
C GLN A 283 3.17 -21.22 16.84
N LEU A 284 3.22 -20.05 16.19
CA LEU A 284 2.15 -19.59 15.32
C LEU A 284 2.15 -20.34 13.98
N LYS A 285 3.33 -20.68 13.45
CA LYS A 285 3.46 -21.46 12.20
C LYS A 285 2.95 -22.90 12.33
N GLU A 286 2.87 -23.43 13.55
CA GLU A 286 2.47 -24.82 13.82
C GLU A 286 1.05 -24.96 14.36
N SER A 287 0.41 -23.88 14.82
CA SER A 287 -0.95 -23.91 15.39
C SER A 287 -2.00 -23.38 14.41
N TRP A 288 -2.47 -24.27 13.54
CA TRP A 288 -3.39 -23.97 12.43
C TRP A 288 -4.66 -24.80 12.49
N LEU A 289 -5.78 -24.20 12.08
CA LEU A 289 -7.04 -24.87 11.79
C LEU A 289 -7.53 -24.44 10.41
N ASP A 290 -7.48 -25.37 9.45
CA ASP A 290 -8.05 -25.15 8.12
C ASP A 290 -9.57 -25.37 8.15
N VAL A 291 -10.31 -24.38 7.66
CA VAL A 291 -11.77 -24.37 7.63
C VAL A 291 -12.24 -24.32 6.18
N HIS A 292 -12.96 -25.37 5.77
CA HIS A 292 -13.56 -25.44 4.44
C HIS A 292 -15.07 -25.22 4.56
N LEU A 293 -15.56 -24.17 3.88
CA LEU A 293 -16.99 -23.94 3.79
C LEU A 293 -17.67 -25.06 2.99
N CYS A 294 -18.82 -25.52 3.46
CA CYS A 294 -19.61 -26.57 2.83
C CYS A 294 -21.10 -26.21 2.80
N GLN A 295 -21.84 -26.80 1.88
CA GLN A 295 -23.29 -26.59 1.79
C GLN A 295 -24.01 -27.49 2.81
N GLU A 296 -24.88 -26.89 3.62
CA GLU A 296 -25.66 -27.62 4.61
C GLU A 296 -26.48 -28.75 3.95
N GLY A 297 -26.47 -29.94 4.56
CA GLY A 297 -27.15 -31.13 4.02
C GLY A 297 -26.31 -31.97 3.05
N THR A 298 -25.09 -31.57 2.70
CA THR A 298 -24.13 -32.43 1.99
C THR A 298 -23.46 -33.43 2.93
N GLN A 299 -23.00 -34.56 2.38
CA GLN A 299 -22.32 -35.60 3.15
C GLN A 299 -21.07 -35.01 3.85
N ASP A 300 -20.98 -35.21 5.17
CA ASP A 300 -19.93 -34.69 6.06
C ASP A 300 -19.92 -33.16 6.29
N CYS A 301 -21.01 -32.44 6.00
CA CYS A 301 -21.17 -31.02 6.34
C CYS A 301 -22.09 -30.85 7.56
N PHE A 302 -21.52 -31.06 8.75
CA PHE A 302 -22.23 -30.84 10.02
C PHE A 302 -21.48 -29.81 10.84
N ALA A 303 -22.21 -28.93 11.52
CA ALA A 303 -21.67 -28.00 12.51
C ALA A 303 -21.14 -28.77 13.74
N SER A 304 -19.97 -29.36 13.59
CA SER A 304 -19.30 -30.14 14.64
C SER A 304 -17.98 -29.48 15.00
N ASN A 305 -17.53 -29.69 16.24
CA ASN A 305 -16.19 -29.33 16.68
C ASN A 305 -15.15 -30.41 16.32
N LYS A 306 -15.50 -31.38 15.47
CA LYS A 306 -14.60 -32.45 15.04
C LYS A 306 -13.94 -32.05 13.72
N THR A 307 -12.62 -32.22 13.66
CA THR A 307 -11.89 -32.18 12.40
C THR A 307 -12.02 -33.52 11.67
N SER A 308 -11.92 -33.47 10.35
CA SER A 308 -11.76 -34.65 9.51
C SER A 308 -10.45 -35.39 9.81
N SER A 309 -10.29 -36.60 9.27
CA SER A 309 -9.04 -37.38 9.39
C SER A 309 -7.80 -36.65 8.86
N SER A 310 -8.00 -35.63 8.01
CA SER A 310 -6.95 -34.75 7.48
C SER A 310 -6.73 -33.46 8.29
N GLY A 311 -7.39 -33.30 9.44
CA GLY A 311 -7.24 -32.10 10.29
C GLY A 311 -8.04 -30.87 9.85
N VAL A 312 -8.88 -30.99 8.81
CA VAL A 312 -9.69 -29.89 8.26
C VAL A 312 -11.08 -29.87 8.92
N LEU A 313 -11.54 -28.68 9.34
CA LEU A 313 -12.90 -28.43 9.81
C LEU A 313 -13.82 -28.11 8.62
N ARG A 314 -14.86 -28.93 8.40
CA ARG A 314 -15.93 -28.60 7.45
C ARG A 314 -16.98 -27.77 8.18
N PHE A 315 -17.22 -26.55 7.71
CA PHE A 315 -18.12 -25.61 8.35
C PHE A 315 -19.25 -25.19 7.41
N PRO A 316 -20.53 -25.28 7.83
CA PRO A 316 -21.64 -24.87 6.97
C PRO A 316 -21.53 -23.41 6.53
N ASN A 317 -21.72 -23.15 5.24
CA ASN A 317 -21.96 -21.80 4.75
C ASN A 317 -23.30 -21.26 5.30
N HIS A 318 -23.49 -19.95 5.18
CA HIS A 318 -24.65 -19.24 5.70
C HIS A 318 -24.86 -19.51 7.21
N SER A 319 -23.77 -19.55 7.98
CA SER A 319 -23.85 -19.82 9.41
C SER A 319 -24.27 -18.58 10.21
N LYS A 320 -25.06 -18.81 11.25
CA LYS A 320 -25.49 -17.78 12.22
C LYS A 320 -24.42 -17.52 13.28
N GLU A 321 -24.47 -16.35 13.89
CA GLU A 321 -23.52 -15.92 14.94
C GLU A 321 -23.39 -16.93 16.08
N GLU A 322 -24.49 -17.51 16.54
CA GLU A 322 -24.50 -18.49 17.64
C GLU A 322 -23.73 -19.76 17.28
N MET A 323 -23.85 -20.22 16.04
CA MET A 323 -23.20 -21.43 15.55
C MET A 323 -21.69 -21.23 15.42
N ILE A 324 -21.27 -20.08 14.84
CA ILE A 324 -19.85 -19.70 14.76
C ILE A 324 -19.26 -19.67 16.17
N LYS A 325 -19.89 -18.95 17.10
CA LYS A 325 -19.41 -18.88 18.49
C LYS A 325 -19.33 -20.25 19.14
N ALA A 326 -20.35 -21.08 18.99
CA ALA A 326 -20.39 -22.42 19.59
C ALA A 326 -19.24 -23.29 19.09
N VAL A 327 -19.06 -23.39 17.77
CA VAL A 327 -18.02 -24.24 17.15
C VAL A 327 -16.63 -23.71 17.48
N PHE A 328 -16.35 -22.43 17.19
CA PHE A 328 -15.00 -21.86 17.34
C PHE A 328 -14.58 -21.65 18.79
N SER A 329 -15.53 -21.63 19.74
CA SER A 329 -15.18 -21.63 21.18
C SER A 329 -14.43 -22.89 21.63
N SER A 330 -14.52 -23.99 20.88
CA SER A 330 -13.75 -25.22 21.13
C SER A 330 -12.30 -25.14 20.64
N PHE A 331 -11.94 -24.11 19.87
CA PHE A 331 -10.63 -23.95 19.22
C PHE A 331 -9.87 -22.72 19.73
N LYS A 332 -10.14 -22.25 20.96
CA LYS A 332 -9.51 -21.05 21.55
C LYS A 332 -7.98 -21.11 21.66
N GLU A 333 -7.42 -22.31 21.73
CA GLU A 333 -5.97 -22.53 21.80
C GLU A 333 -5.30 -22.51 20.42
N VAL A 334 -6.08 -22.57 19.33
CA VAL A 334 -5.57 -22.45 17.96
C VAL A 334 -5.17 -21.00 17.70
N LYS A 335 -3.96 -20.81 17.17
CA LYS A 335 -3.41 -19.48 16.92
C LYS A 335 -3.81 -18.91 15.58
N VAL A 336 -3.98 -19.75 14.55
CA VAL A 336 -4.40 -19.33 13.21
C VAL A 336 -5.58 -20.17 12.76
N ILE A 337 -6.72 -19.53 12.50
CA ILE A 337 -7.86 -20.16 11.84
C ILE A 337 -7.85 -19.68 10.38
N GLN A 338 -7.69 -20.59 9.43
CA GLN A 338 -7.64 -20.27 8.01
C GLN A 338 -8.90 -20.78 7.30
N PHE A 339 -9.72 -19.87 6.79
CA PHE A 339 -10.84 -20.22 5.93
C PHE A 339 -10.40 -20.33 4.47
N SER A 340 -10.93 -21.33 3.78
CA SER A 340 -10.76 -21.48 2.33
C SER A 340 -11.39 -20.32 1.55
N SER A 341 -12.44 -19.72 2.11
CA SER A 341 -13.12 -18.52 1.63
C SER A 341 -13.98 -17.96 2.77
N MET A 342 -14.20 -16.65 2.80
CA MET A 342 -15.18 -16.01 3.68
C MET A 342 -16.51 -15.75 2.97
N GLN A 343 -16.61 -16.06 1.68
CA GLN A 343 -17.82 -15.83 0.91
C GLN A 343 -18.96 -16.65 1.49
N ASP A 344 -20.03 -15.96 1.91
CA ASP A 344 -21.22 -16.54 2.51
C ASP A 344 -20.92 -17.35 3.78
N ALA A 345 -19.83 -17.06 4.50
CA ALA A 345 -19.50 -17.75 5.76
C ALA A 345 -20.45 -17.35 6.92
N PHE A 346 -20.85 -16.07 6.95
CA PHE A 346 -21.62 -15.46 8.04
C PHE A 346 -22.89 -14.77 7.52
N LEU A 347 -24.03 -15.06 8.14
CA LEU A 347 -25.32 -14.44 7.80
C LEU A 347 -25.55 -13.05 8.41
N GLY A 348 -24.63 -12.58 9.25
CA GLY A 348 -24.78 -11.33 9.97
C GLY A 348 -25.06 -11.51 11.46
N PHE A 349 -25.12 -10.38 12.16
CA PHE A 349 -25.21 -10.33 13.61
C PHE A 349 -26.64 -10.53 14.10
N THR A 350 -26.77 -11.21 15.24
CA THR A 350 -28.06 -11.35 15.91
C THR A 350 -28.49 -10.02 16.56
N ASP A 351 -27.53 -9.26 17.09
CA ASP A 351 -27.77 -7.90 17.61
C ASP A 351 -27.63 -6.84 16.51
N LYS A 352 -28.77 -6.24 16.14
CA LYS A 352 -28.85 -5.20 15.11
C LYS A 352 -28.14 -3.90 15.49
N LYS A 353 -28.05 -3.54 16.78
CA LYS A 353 -27.29 -2.36 17.20
C LYS A 353 -25.79 -2.61 17.04
N ARG A 354 -25.32 -3.82 17.32
CA ARG A 354 -23.93 -4.20 17.08
C ARG A 354 -23.60 -4.22 15.60
N GLU A 355 -24.51 -4.74 14.77
CA GLU A 355 -24.39 -4.68 13.31
C GLU A 355 -24.26 -3.25 12.81
N GLU A 356 -25.14 -2.34 13.25
CA GLU A 356 -25.13 -0.93 12.85
C GLU A 356 -23.79 -0.26 13.19
N LYS A 357 -23.28 -0.47 14.41
CA LYS A 357 -21.98 0.05 14.84
C LYS A 357 -20.81 -0.48 13.99
N PHE A 358 -20.79 -1.78 13.74
CA PHE A 358 -19.79 -2.40 12.88
C PHE A 358 -19.86 -1.83 11.47
N ARG A 359 -21.07 -1.65 10.92
CA ARG A 359 -21.27 -1.07 9.60
C ARG A 359 -20.82 0.38 9.53
N ASN A 360 -21.10 1.17 10.57
CA ASN A 360 -20.61 2.55 10.70
C ASN A 360 -19.08 2.63 10.67
N ARG A 361 -18.39 1.64 11.26
CA ARG A 361 -16.92 1.55 11.23
C ARG A 361 -16.41 1.23 9.83
N VAL A 362 -16.86 0.11 9.27
CA VAL A 362 -16.35 -0.44 8.01
C VAL A 362 -16.66 0.48 6.82
N LYS A 363 -17.77 1.24 6.87
CA LYS A 363 -18.07 2.29 5.89
C LYS A 363 -16.95 3.31 5.71
N ARG A 364 -16.15 3.57 6.75
CA ARG A 364 -15.06 4.57 6.71
C ARG A 364 -13.74 4.00 6.19
N TYR A 365 -13.66 2.69 5.97
CA TYR A 365 -12.41 2.04 5.55
C TYR A 365 -12.10 2.27 4.08
N VAL A 366 -13.09 2.64 3.26
CA VAL A 366 -12.88 2.96 1.84
C VAL A 366 -12.86 4.46 1.64
N GLY A 367 -12.18 4.90 0.59
CA GLY A 367 -12.06 6.31 0.27
C GLY A 367 -11.87 6.56 -1.21
N ILE A 368 -10.89 7.39 -1.53
CA ILE A 368 -10.56 7.75 -2.91
C ILE A 368 -10.08 6.50 -3.65
N TRP A 369 -10.72 6.17 -4.77
CA TRP A 369 -10.30 5.06 -5.63
C TRP A 369 -10.07 5.53 -7.07
N CYS A 370 -9.10 4.92 -7.74
CA CYS A 370 -8.75 5.11 -9.16
C CYS A 370 -9.98 5.03 -10.05
N CYS A 371 -10.01 5.64 -11.22
CA CYS A 371 -9.14 6.62 -11.89
C CYS A 371 -9.98 7.17 -13.02
N VAL A 372 -9.90 8.48 -13.24
CA VAL A 372 -10.62 9.12 -14.33
C VAL A 372 -9.64 9.97 -15.10
N GLU A 373 -9.32 9.55 -16.32
CA GLU A 373 -8.51 10.33 -17.25
C GLU A 373 -9.25 11.61 -17.66
N ASN A 374 -8.54 12.71 -17.82
CA ASN A 374 -9.07 14.02 -18.23
C ASN A 374 -10.17 14.59 -17.31
N HIS A 375 -10.10 14.32 -16.00
CA HIS A 375 -11.05 14.83 -15.01
C HIS A 375 -10.35 15.35 -13.75
N THR A 376 -10.89 16.41 -13.12
CA THR A 376 -10.41 16.94 -11.85
C THR A 376 -11.56 17.02 -10.84
N PRO A 377 -11.48 16.30 -9.70
CA PRO A 377 -10.40 15.39 -9.32
C PRO A 377 -10.39 14.11 -10.17
N GLY A 378 -9.21 13.52 -10.39
CA GLY A 378 -8.98 12.37 -11.27
C GLY A 378 -9.34 11.01 -10.69
N HIS A 379 -10.27 10.97 -9.73
CA HIS A 379 -10.60 9.79 -8.95
C HIS A 379 -12.11 9.70 -8.70
N ILE A 380 -12.56 8.54 -8.24
CA ILE A 380 -13.92 8.28 -7.76
C ILE A 380 -13.90 8.02 -6.25
N TYR A 381 -15.06 8.09 -5.61
CA TYR A 381 -15.22 7.59 -4.24
C TYR A 381 -15.89 6.23 -4.28
N TYR A 382 -15.27 5.28 -3.59
CA TYR A 382 -15.86 3.96 -3.46
C TYR A 382 -16.83 3.91 -2.27
N ASP A 383 -17.98 3.26 -2.45
CA ASP A 383 -18.94 3.02 -1.39
C ASP A 383 -18.86 1.56 -0.95
N MET A 384 -18.59 1.32 0.33
CA MET A 384 -18.50 -0.04 0.90
C MET A 384 -19.77 -0.87 0.68
N TYR A 385 -20.94 -0.24 0.60
CA TYR A 385 -22.26 -0.88 0.48
C TYR A 385 -22.92 -0.60 -0.86
N TRP A 386 -22.12 -0.46 -1.92
CA TRP A 386 -22.59 -0.19 -3.27
C TRP A 386 -23.56 -1.26 -3.79
N ASP A 387 -23.40 -2.53 -3.42
CA ASP A 387 -24.23 -3.66 -3.89
C ASP A 387 -25.61 -3.72 -3.25
N GLU A 388 -25.78 -3.08 -2.09
CA GLU A 388 -27.10 -2.87 -1.48
C GLU A 388 -27.87 -1.74 -2.19
N LYS A 389 -27.27 -1.09 -3.19
CA LYS A 389 -27.81 0.07 -3.91
C LYS A 389 -27.92 -0.25 -5.40
N PRO A 390 -29.11 -0.64 -5.89
CA PRO A 390 -29.29 -1.11 -7.28
C PRO A 390 -28.89 -0.09 -8.36
N ASP A 391 -28.90 1.20 -8.04
CA ASP A 391 -28.54 2.28 -8.97
C ASP A 391 -27.17 2.92 -8.71
N TRP A 392 -26.33 2.33 -7.83
CA TRP A 392 -25.03 2.92 -7.54
C TRP A 392 -24.11 2.85 -8.76
N LYS A 393 -23.43 3.96 -9.02
CA LYS A 393 -22.42 4.07 -10.08
C LYS A 393 -21.15 4.70 -9.53
N PRO A 394 -19.96 4.24 -9.95
CA PRO A 394 -18.71 4.90 -9.65
C PRO A 394 -18.62 6.21 -10.43
N ILE A 395 -19.09 7.32 -9.84
CA ILE A 395 -19.11 8.62 -10.51
C ILE A 395 -18.03 9.52 -9.88
N PRO A 396 -17.16 10.16 -10.69
CA PRO A 396 -16.24 11.15 -10.16
C PRO A 396 -16.96 12.33 -9.48
N PRO A 397 -16.35 12.94 -8.45
CA PRO A 397 -16.93 14.10 -7.78
C PRO A 397 -17.23 15.21 -8.78
N ARG A 398 -18.40 15.84 -8.66
CA ARG A 398 -18.69 17.06 -9.45
C ARG A 398 -17.67 18.13 -9.07
N LEU A 399 -17.20 18.89 -10.06
CA LEU A 399 -16.32 20.05 -9.88
C LEU A 399 -16.88 20.94 -8.75
N GLN A 400 -16.25 20.92 -7.58
CA GLN A 400 -16.55 21.92 -6.56
C GLN A 400 -15.90 23.23 -7.00
N SER A 401 -16.72 24.27 -7.13
CA SER A 401 -16.24 25.65 -7.18
C SER A 401 -15.39 25.91 -5.93
N ARG A 402 -14.09 26.13 -6.14
CA ARG A 402 -13.05 26.64 -5.22
C ARG A 402 -13.36 26.69 -3.70
N THR A 403 -12.41 26.09 -2.97
CA THR A 403 -11.98 26.38 -1.59
C THR A 403 -12.95 26.05 -0.45
N THR A 404 -12.69 24.96 0.27
CA THR A 404 -12.27 25.00 1.70
C THR A 404 -11.97 23.58 2.21
N HIS A 405 -10.81 23.45 2.86
CA HIS A 405 -10.41 22.38 3.79
C HIS A 405 -10.52 20.91 3.37
N LEU A 406 -9.55 20.41 2.62
CA LEU A 406 -9.01 19.05 2.79
C LEU A 406 -7.49 19.11 2.56
N GLY A 407 -6.75 18.49 3.47
CA GLY A 407 -5.33 18.71 3.71
C GLY A 407 -4.45 18.52 2.47
N LYS A 408 -3.47 19.42 2.37
CA LYS A 408 -2.20 19.16 1.68
C LYS A 408 -1.67 17.81 2.19
N ALA A 409 -1.47 16.87 1.27
CA ALA A 409 -0.70 15.66 1.52
C ALA A 409 0.80 15.98 1.50
#